data_AF-Q33752-F1
#
_entry.id   AF-Q33752-F1
#
_cell.length_a   1.000
_cell.length_b   1.000
_cell.length_c   1.000
_cell.angle_alpha   90.00
_cell.angle_beta   90.00
_cell.angle_gamma   90.00
#
_symmetry.space_group_name_H-M   'P 1'
#
loop_
_entity.id
_entity.type
_entity.pdbx_description
1 polymer ?
#
loop_
_entity_poly.entity_id
_entity_poly.type
_entity_poly.pdbx_seq_one_letter_code
_entity_poly.pdbx_strand_id
1 'polypeptide(L)'
;AGNRTEAVQALFLTVALGIYFTILQAWEYYDSPFTIADSVYGSTFFVATGFHGLHVINSTTFLLVCLFRLINFHFSAHHHFGFEAAAWYWDFVDVVVAFSLYMHIWWGS
;
A
#
# COMPACT_ATOMS: atom_id res chain seq x y z
N ALA A 1 22.70 7.78 1.10
CA ALA A 1 23.48 7.43 2.32
C ALA A 1 23.71 5.92 2.33
N GLY A 2 24.95 5.45 2.53
CA GLY A 2 25.31 4.03 2.47
C GLY A 2 24.98 3.20 3.71
N ASN A 3 24.14 3.71 4.62
CA ASN A 3 23.82 3.02 5.87
C ASN A 3 22.74 1.98 5.65
N ARG A 4 23.19 0.73 5.48
CA ARG A 4 22.31 -0.40 5.24
C ARG A 4 21.37 -0.69 6.41
N THR A 5 21.83 -0.53 7.66
CA THR A 5 21.00 -0.83 8.84
C THR A 5 19.79 0.08 8.88
N GLU A 6 19.98 1.38 8.64
CA GLU A 6 18.90 2.37 8.54
C GLU A 6 17.97 2.04 7.36
N ALA A 7 18.51 1.69 6.19
CA ALA A 7 17.71 1.34 5.03
C ALA A 7 16.83 0.08 5.28
N VAL A 8 17.38 -0.94 5.94
CA VAL A 8 16.63 -2.15 6.32
C VAL A 8 15.54 -1.82 7.35
N GLN A 9 15.86 -1.02 8.38
CA GLN A 9 14.90 -0.60 9.40
C GLN A 9 13.75 0.23 8.82
N ALA A 10 14.06 1.21 7.97
CA ALA A 10 13.07 2.06 7.32
C ALA A 10 12.17 1.24 6.39
N LEU A 11 12.74 0.39 5.53
CA LEU A 11 11.98 -0.45 4.62
C LEU A 11 11.13 -1.48 5.35
N PHE A 12 11.63 -2.07 6.44
CA PHE A 12 10.85 -2.95 7.30
C PHE A 12 9.64 -2.22 7.89
N LEU A 13 9.83 -0.99 8.37
CA LEU A 13 8.74 -0.18 8.90
C LEU A 13 7.69 0.13 7.82
N THR A 14 8.10 0.49 6.60
CA THR A 14 7.16 0.74 5.48
C THR A 14 6.34 -0.51 5.15
N VAL A 15 6.98 -1.69 5.06
CA VAL A 15 6.27 -2.96 4.81
C VAL A 15 5.30 -3.28 5.95
N ALA A 16 5.71 -3.08 7.21
CA ALA A 16 4.84 -3.31 8.37
C ALA A 16 3.62 -2.37 8.36
N LEU A 17 3.80 -1.10 8.00
CA LEU A 17 2.70 -0.14 7.84
C LEU A 17 1.75 -0.53 6.70
N GLY A 18 2.26 -1.04 5.57
CA GLY A 18 1.43 -1.53 4.47
C GLY A 18 0.58 -2.76 4.83
N ILE A 19 1.15 -3.70 5.58
CA ILE A 19 0.41 -4.84 6.12
C ILE A 19 -0.66 -4.35 7.10
N TYR A 20 -0.29 -3.42 8.00
CA TYR A 20 -1.22 -2.84 8.96
C TYR A 20 -2.40 -2.14 8.28
N PHE A 21 -2.15 -1.34 7.24
CA PHE A 21 -3.21 -0.74 6.42
C PHE A 21 -4.14 -1.80 5.82
N THR A 22 -3.59 -2.88 5.26
CA THR A 22 -4.39 -3.97 4.66
C THR A 22 -5.30 -4.64 5.70
N ILE A 23 -4.82 -4.84 6.93
CA ILE A 23 -5.61 -5.39 8.04
C ILE A 23 -6.73 -4.43 8.44
N LEU A 24 -6.44 -3.13 8.55
CA LEU A 24 -7.47 -2.12 8.84
C LEU A 24 -8.54 -2.07 7.75
N GLN A 25 -8.15 -2.12 6.48
CA GLN A 25 -9.10 -2.15 5.36
C GLN A 25 -9.99 -3.40 5.39
N ALA A 26 -9.43 -4.56 5.75
CA ALA A 26 -10.19 -5.79 5.90
C ALA A 26 -11.19 -5.71 7.08
N TRP A 27 -10.78 -5.08 8.18
CA TRP A 27 -11.67 -4.81 9.31
C TRP A 27 -12.81 -3.87 8.92
N GLU A 28 -12.52 -2.78 8.20
CA GLU A 28 -13.54 -1.84 7.71
C GLU A 28 -14.58 -2.54 6.83
N TYR A 29 -14.16 -3.45 5.95
CA TYR A 29 -15.09 -4.24 5.13
C TYR A 29 -15.94 -5.20 5.95
N TYR A 30 -15.41 -5.76 7.04
CA TYR A 30 -16.15 -6.66 7.92
C TYR A 30 -17.21 -5.92 8.77
N ASP A 31 -16.88 -4.71 9.22
CA ASP A 31 -17.75 -3.89 10.08
C ASP A 31 -18.69 -2.94 9.29
N SER A 32 -18.55 -2.88 7.96
CA SER A 32 -19.36 -2.00 7.09
C SER A 32 -20.86 -2.34 7.17
N PRO A 33 -21.75 -1.34 7.35
CA PRO A 33 -23.20 -1.55 7.42
C PRO A 33 -23.86 -1.75 6.06
N PHE A 34 -23.10 -1.65 4.96
CA PHE A 34 -23.53 -1.87 3.59
C PHE A 34 -22.57 -2.81 2.86
N THR A 35 -23.09 -3.47 1.83
CA THR A 35 -22.41 -4.44 0.99
C THR A 35 -22.25 -3.91 -0.43
N ILE A 36 -21.50 -4.64 -1.26
CA ILE A 36 -21.37 -4.32 -2.69
C ILE A 36 -22.71 -4.32 -3.45
N ALA A 37 -23.72 -5.04 -2.94
CA ALA A 37 -25.05 -5.13 -3.52
C ALA A 37 -25.97 -3.96 -3.13
N ASP A 38 -25.57 -3.14 -2.17
CA ASP A 38 -26.39 -2.05 -1.66
C ASP A 38 -26.25 -0.78 -2.51
N SER A 39 -27.12 -0.69 -3.52
CA SER A 39 -27.25 0.45 -4.43
C SER A 39 -25.98 0.75 -5.25
N VAL A 40 -26.02 1.86 -6.00
CA VAL A 40 -24.84 2.36 -6.72
C VAL A 40 -23.72 2.72 -5.75
N TYR A 41 -24.05 3.22 -4.54
CA TYR A 41 -23.06 3.63 -3.55
C TYR A 41 -22.15 2.48 -3.12
N GLY A 42 -22.74 1.36 -2.66
CA GLY A 42 -21.98 0.17 -2.23
C GLY A 42 -21.14 -0.39 -3.37
N SER A 43 -21.71 -0.49 -4.58
CA SER A 43 -20.97 -0.91 -5.77
C SER A 43 -19.76 -0.02 -6.07
N THR A 44 -19.93 1.31 -6.07
CA THR A 44 -18.81 2.24 -6.36
C THR A 44 -17.75 2.23 -5.27
N PHE A 45 -18.16 2.19 -4.00
CA PHE A 45 -17.26 2.17 -2.86
C PHE A 45 -16.37 0.92 -2.91
N PHE A 46 -16.97 -0.28 -2.86
CA PHE A 46 -16.21 -1.53 -2.76
C PHE A 46 -15.37 -1.83 -4.01
N VAL A 47 -15.79 -1.42 -5.21
CA VAL A 47 -14.96 -1.59 -6.41
C VAL A 47 -13.76 -0.64 -6.37
N ALA A 48 -13.95 0.63 -6.00
CA ALA A 48 -12.86 1.59 -5.94
C ALA A 48 -11.85 1.26 -4.83
N THR A 49 -12.33 1.05 -3.61
CA THR A 49 -11.48 0.70 -2.45
C THR A 49 -10.90 -0.70 -2.59
N GLY A 50 -11.65 -1.65 -3.15
CA GLY A 50 -11.18 -3.01 -3.41
C GLY A 50 -10.05 -3.05 -4.44
N PHE A 51 -10.19 -2.31 -5.55
CA PHE A 51 -9.13 -2.22 -6.56
C PHE A 51 -7.88 -1.54 -6.00
N HIS A 52 -8.04 -0.45 -5.25
CA HIS A 52 -6.94 0.18 -4.52
C HIS A 52 -6.27 -0.80 -3.54
N GLY A 53 -7.04 -1.56 -2.76
CA GLY A 53 -6.52 -2.58 -1.84
C GLY A 53 -5.68 -3.66 -2.53
N LEU A 54 -6.08 -4.10 -3.73
CA LEU A 54 -5.26 -5.00 -4.55
C LEU A 54 -3.91 -4.37 -4.93
N HIS A 55 -3.91 -3.10 -5.30
CA HIS A 55 -2.67 -2.36 -5.58
C HIS A 55 -1.77 -2.21 -4.34
N VAL A 56 -2.35 -1.97 -3.15
CA VAL A 56 -1.61 -1.93 -1.87
C VAL A 56 -0.95 -3.26 -1.57
N ILE A 57 -1.66 -4.39 -1.74
CA ILE A 57 -1.11 -5.74 -1.52
C ILE A 57 0.05 -6.01 -2.48
N ASN A 58 -0.11 -5.68 -3.76
CA ASN A 58 0.94 -5.84 -4.76
C ASN A 58 2.17 -4.96 -4.42
N SER A 59 1.94 -3.73 -3.96
CA SER A 59 3.00 -2.78 -3.60
C SER A 59 3.76 -3.23 -2.35
N THR A 60 3.03 -3.64 -1.31
CA THR A 60 3.60 -4.20 -0.07
C THR A 60 4.44 -5.45 -0.38
N THR A 61 3.94 -6.32 -1.25
CA THR A 61 4.68 -7.52 -1.71
C THR A 61 5.97 -7.13 -2.45
N PHE A 62 5.91 -6.11 -3.31
CA PHE A 62 7.09 -5.64 -4.04
C PHE A 62 8.15 -5.03 -3.11
N LEU A 63 7.73 -4.24 -2.12
CA LEU A 63 8.61 -3.72 -1.06
C LEU A 63 9.19 -4.85 -0.21
N LEU A 64 8.41 -5.88 0.12
CA LEU A 64 8.87 -7.06 0.85
C LEU A 64 9.95 -7.81 0.07
N VAL A 65 9.78 -7.99 -1.25
CA VAL A 65 10.84 -8.53 -2.13
C VAL A 65 12.09 -7.65 -2.10
N CYS A 66 11.94 -6.33 -2.14
CA CYS A 66 13.06 -5.40 -2.01
C CYS A 66 13.74 -5.51 -0.64
N LEU A 67 13.00 -5.72 0.44
CA LEU A 67 13.55 -5.92 1.78
C LEU A 67 14.42 -7.17 1.84
N PHE A 68 13.95 -8.30 1.32
CA PHE A 68 14.75 -9.52 1.25
C PHE A 68 15.99 -9.35 0.36
N ARG A 69 15.88 -8.65 -0.78
CA ARG A 69 17.02 -8.35 -1.66
C ARG A 69 18.06 -7.43 -0.98
N LEU A 70 17.60 -6.47 -0.18
CA LEU A 70 18.46 -5.58 0.60
C LEU A 70 19.21 -6.37 1.68
N ILE A 71 18.53 -7.27 2.39
CA ILE A 71 19.13 -8.18 3.39
C ILE A 71 20.11 -9.18 2.71
N ASN A 72 19.88 -9.57 1.47
CA ASN A 72 20.78 -10.47 0.72
C ASN A 72 21.91 -9.77 -0.04
N PHE A 73 22.19 -8.48 0.23
CA PHE A 73 23.29 -7.74 -0.41
C PHE A 73 23.14 -7.56 -1.94
N HIS A 74 21.93 -7.62 -2.49
CA HIS A 74 21.73 -7.49 -3.96
C HIS A 74 21.74 -6.05 -4.48
N PHE A 75 21.64 -5.05 -3.61
CA PHE A 75 21.65 -3.64 -4.01
C PHE A 75 23.01 -3.01 -3.76
N SER A 76 23.48 -2.24 -4.74
CA SER A 76 24.63 -1.33 -4.58
C SER A 76 24.13 0.11 -4.52
N ALA A 77 24.97 1.02 -4.03
CA ALA A 77 24.64 2.45 -3.94
C ALA A 77 24.32 3.11 -5.29
N HIS A 78 24.69 2.47 -6.41
CA HIS A 78 24.46 2.98 -7.77
C HIS A 78 23.49 2.10 -8.58
N HIS A 79 23.18 0.89 -8.11
CA HIS A 79 22.34 -0.06 -8.83
C HIS A 79 21.25 -0.61 -7.91
N HIS A 80 20.14 0.14 -7.86
CA HIS A 80 18.98 -0.17 -7.02
C HIS A 80 17.65 0.14 -7.72
N PHE A 81 17.59 0.00 -9.06
CA PHE A 81 16.39 0.30 -9.83
C PHE A 81 15.14 -0.46 -9.36
N GLY A 82 15.30 -1.72 -8.92
CA GLY A 82 14.18 -2.48 -8.37
C GLY A 82 13.57 -1.85 -7.12
N PHE A 83 14.39 -1.25 -6.26
CA PHE A 83 13.94 -0.51 -5.08
C PHE A 83 13.30 0.83 -5.48
N GLU A 84 13.87 1.53 -6.46
CA GLU A 84 13.32 2.79 -7.00
C GLU A 84 11.94 2.58 -7.65
N ALA A 85 11.77 1.53 -8.45
CA ALA A 85 10.47 1.16 -9.01
C ALA A 85 9.44 0.80 -7.93
N ALA A 86 9.86 0.12 -6.85
CA ALA A 86 8.98 -0.18 -5.73
C ALA A 86 8.58 1.08 -4.96
N ALA A 87 9.51 2.04 -4.79
CA ALA A 87 9.21 3.34 -4.18
C ALA A 87 8.21 4.15 -5.02
N TRP A 88 8.39 4.24 -6.35
CA TRP A 88 7.42 4.90 -7.22
C TRP A 88 6.03 4.27 -7.16
N TYR A 89 5.97 2.94 -7.08
CA TYR A 89 4.71 2.23 -6.98
C TYR A 89 4.06 2.40 -5.60
N TRP A 90 4.86 2.51 -4.54
CA TRP A 90 4.40 2.86 -3.20
C TRP A 90 3.81 4.27 -3.16
N ASP A 91 4.54 5.27 -3.68
CA ASP A 91 4.08 6.66 -3.77
C ASP A 91 2.78 6.79 -4.58
N PHE A 92 2.64 6.02 -5.69
CA PHE A 92 1.41 5.96 -6.47
C PHE A 92 0.22 5.50 -5.62
N VAL A 93 0.39 4.41 -4.87
CA VAL A 93 -0.67 3.88 -4.00
C VAL A 93 -1.03 4.89 -2.91
N ASP A 94 -0.05 5.56 -2.30
CA ASP A 94 -0.28 6.58 -1.27
C ASP A 94 -1.07 7.78 -1.80
N VAL A 95 -0.85 8.20 -3.05
CA VAL A 95 -1.66 9.25 -3.67
C VAL A 95 -3.11 8.79 -3.90
N VAL A 96 -3.30 7.53 -4.34
CA VAL A 96 -4.65 6.98 -4.57
C VAL A 96 -5.42 6.82 -3.26
N VAL A 97 -4.78 6.45 -2.14
CA VAL A 97 -5.47 6.36 -0.84
C VAL A 97 -5.91 7.74 -0.36
N ALA A 98 -5.06 8.76 -0.49
CA ALA A 98 -5.40 10.12 -0.10
C ALA A 98 -6.60 10.66 -0.89
N PHE A 99 -6.64 10.37 -2.20
CA PHE A 99 -7.77 10.70 -3.05
C PHE A 99 -9.03 9.92 -2.67
N SER A 100 -8.92 8.61 -2.41
CA SER A 100 -10.05 7.77 -2.00
C SER A 100 -10.66 8.23 -0.67
N LEU A 101 -9.83 8.54 0.33
CA LEU A 101 -10.28 9.06 1.62
C LEU A 101 -10.99 10.40 1.46
N TYR A 102 -10.47 11.30 0.62
CA TYR A 102 -11.13 12.58 0.31
C TYR A 102 -12.53 12.37 -0.28
N MET A 103 -12.64 11.53 -1.31
CA MET A 103 -13.90 11.33 -2.04
C MET A 103 -14.97 10.63 -1.19
N HIS A 104 -14.62 9.57 -0.45
CA HIS A 104 -15.61 8.77 0.27
C HIS A 104 -15.97 9.34 1.65
N ILE A 105 -15.00 9.89 2.39
CA ILE A 105 -15.24 10.34 3.76
C ILE A 105 -15.72 11.79 3.78
N TRP A 106 -15.14 12.69 2.97
CA TRP A 106 -15.42 14.13 3.06
C TRP A 106 -16.45 14.63 2.06
N TRP A 107 -16.46 14.09 0.85
CA TRP A 107 -17.40 14.52 -0.20
C TRP A 107 -18.62 13.60 -0.33
N GLY A 108 -18.44 12.30 -0.05
CA GLY A 108 -19.46 11.26 -0.24
C GLY A 108 -20.32 10.94 0.98
N SER A 109 -20.08 11.60 2.13
CA SER A 109 -20.90 11.53 3.34
C SER A 109 -21.85 12.72 3.46
#